data_AF-A0A8B9ESZ6-F1
#
_entry.id   AF-A0A8B9ESZ6-F1
#
_cell.length_a   1.000
_cell.length_b   1.000
_cell.length_c   1.000
_cell.angle_alpha   90.00
_cell.angle_beta   90.00
_cell.angle_gamma   90.00
#
_symmetry.space_group_name_H-M   'P 1'
#
loop_
_entity.id
_entity.type
_entity.pdbx_description
1 polymer ?
#
loop_
_entity_poly.entity_id
_entity_poly.type
_entity_poly.pdbx_seq_one_letter_code
_entity_poly.pdbx_strand_id
1 'polypeptide(L)'
;VCGDQNQGAVFLREFTLIRRESLHDDFLSDLLNNHKTEDPSSRTARSEEDRDSLWDAWGSWSECSRTCGGGASYSLRRCLSSKTCEGRNIRYRTCSNVDCPPEAGDFRAQQCSAHNDVKYQGQFYEWLPVSNDPDNPCSLKCQARGAALVVELAPKVLDGTRCYTESLDMCISGLCQVRREALLCHFC
;
A
#
# COMPACT_ATOMS: atom_id res chain seq x y z
N VAL A 1 -3.86 -43.79 10.85
CA VAL A 1 -2.67 -42.94 11.10
C VAL A 1 -2.13 -42.50 9.77
N CYS A 2 -2.47 -41.28 9.37
CA CYS A 2 -1.75 -40.50 8.36
C CYS A 2 -1.62 -39.11 8.98
N GLY A 3 -0.37 -38.68 9.16
CA GLY A 3 0.00 -37.52 9.94
C GLY A 3 -0.25 -36.22 9.21
N ASP A 4 -0.84 -35.30 9.96
CA ASP A 4 -0.99 -33.88 9.67
C ASP A 4 0.39 -33.21 9.62
N GLN A 5 0.70 -32.51 8.53
CA GLN A 5 1.79 -31.53 8.49
C GLN A 5 1.22 -30.18 8.09
N ASN A 6 0.64 -29.55 9.10
CA ASN A 6 0.45 -28.11 9.28
C ASN A 6 1.66 -27.31 8.76
N GLN A 7 1.55 -26.75 7.55
CA GLN A 7 2.42 -25.66 7.11
C GLN A 7 1.73 -24.34 7.43
N GLY A 8 1.90 -23.90 8.68
CA GLY A 8 1.58 -22.54 9.08
C GLY A 8 2.40 -21.56 8.25
N ALA A 9 1.72 -20.72 7.47
CA ALA A 9 2.36 -19.62 6.78
C ALA A 9 2.83 -18.59 7.83
N VAL A 10 4.15 -18.42 7.93
CA VAL A 10 4.76 -17.41 8.80
C VAL A 10 4.87 -16.10 8.02
N PHE A 11 4.18 -15.07 8.53
CA PHE A 11 4.28 -13.71 8.00
C PHE A 11 5.56 -13.06 8.55
N LEU A 12 6.64 -13.07 7.75
CA LEU A 12 7.89 -12.41 8.10
C LEU A 12 7.76 -10.89 7.84
N ARG A 13 7.62 -10.12 8.91
CA ARG A 13 7.88 -8.67 8.92
C ARG A 13 9.32 -8.45 9.33
N GLU A 14 10.22 -8.19 8.38
CA GLU A 14 11.36 -7.27 8.58
C GLU A 14 11.93 -6.82 7.23
N PHE A 15 12.09 -5.51 7.08
CA PHE A 15 12.85 -4.87 6.00
C PHE A 15 14.29 -4.69 6.49
N THR A 16 15.26 -5.37 5.88
CA THR A 16 16.68 -4.98 5.99
C THR A 16 17.35 -5.01 4.62
N LEU A 17 17.94 -3.87 4.26
CA LEU A 17 18.82 -3.71 3.10
C LEU A 17 20.24 -4.12 3.51
N ILE A 18 20.91 -4.96 2.72
CA ILE A 18 22.36 -5.17 2.79
C ILE A 18 22.94 -5.01 1.37
N ARG A 19 24.04 -4.25 1.25
CA ARG A 19 24.78 -3.99 0.01
C ARG A 19 26.23 -4.49 0.15
N ARG A 20 26.75 -5.03 -0.97
CA ARG A 20 28.17 -5.10 -1.42
C ARG A 20 29.08 -6.14 -0.69
N GLU A 21 29.98 -6.93 -1.30
CA GLU A 21 30.68 -7.00 -2.60
C GLU A 21 31.08 -8.46 -2.91
N SER A 22 31.12 -8.84 -4.19
CA SER A 22 32.28 -9.51 -4.80
C SER A 22 32.17 -9.45 -6.31
N LEU A 23 33.17 -8.80 -6.90
CA LEU A 23 33.46 -8.63 -8.32
C LEU A 23 33.86 -9.96 -8.99
N HIS A 24 33.71 -10.03 -10.31
CA HIS A 24 34.73 -10.21 -11.38
C HIS A 24 33.93 -10.32 -12.70
N ASP A 25 33.93 -9.30 -13.56
CA ASP A 25 34.90 -8.96 -14.63
C ASP A 25 34.96 -9.97 -15.78
N ASP A 26 35.08 -9.43 -17.00
CA ASP A 26 35.13 -10.06 -18.33
C ASP A 26 33.81 -10.40 -19.04
N PHE A 27 33.29 -9.44 -19.81
CA PHE A 27 33.01 -9.63 -21.26
C PHE A 27 32.64 -8.30 -21.95
N LEU A 28 33.65 -7.50 -22.28
CA LEU A 28 33.56 -6.52 -23.37
C LEU A 28 33.87 -7.26 -24.68
N SER A 29 33.11 -7.03 -25.76
CA SER A 29 33.70 -6.61 -27.06
C SER A 29 32.80 -6.65 -28.32
N ASP A 30 31.63 -7.29 -28.36
CA ASP A 30 31.11 -7.75 -29.68
C ASP A 30 29.89 -7.07 -30.33
N LEU A 31 29.39 -5.91 -29.85
CA LEU A 31 28.27 -5.24 -30.54
C LEU A 31 28.45 -3.73 -30.80
N LEU A 32 29.69 -3.25 -30.81
CA LEU A 32 30.02 -2.05 -31.58
C LEU A 32 30.24 -2.43 -33.04
N ASN A 33 29.19 -2.41 -33.85
CA ASN A 33 29.26 -2.01 -35.25
C ASN A 33 27.87 -1.70 -35.79
N ASN A 34 27.53 -0.41 -35.81
CA ASN A 34 27.06 0.23 -37.04
C ASN A 34 27.14 1.76 -36.90
N HIS A 35 28.15 2.30 -37.57
CA HIS A 35 28.35 3.71 -37.88
C HIS A 35 27.19 4.30 -38.69
N LYS A 36 26.78 5.53 -38.34
CA LYS A 36 26.42 6.71 -39.17
C LYS A 36 25.36 7.53 -38.43
N THR A 37 25.41 8.85 -38.30
CA THR A 37 26.12 9.93 -39.01
C THR A 37 26.11 11.17 -38.09
N GLU A 38 27.15 12.00 -38.14
CA GLU A 38 27.15 13.34 -37.52
C GLU A 38 26.37 14.36 -38.37
N ASP A 39 25.73 15.35 -37.71
CA ASP A 39 25.81 16.76 -38.13
C ASP A 39 25.57 17.68 -36.90
N PRO A 40 26.24 18.84 -36.78
CA PRO A 40 26.36 19.60 -35.54
C PRO A 40 25.34 20.77 -35.47
N SER A 41 25.22 21.33 -34.26
CA SER A 41 24.59 22.62 -33.95
C SER A 41 23.09 22.61 -33.61
N SER A 42 22.81 22.48 -32.30
CA SER A 42 21.98 23.48 -31.62
C SER A 42 22.35 23.54 -30.13
N ARG A 43 23.09 24.60 -29.76
CA ARG A 43 23.16 25.05 -28.36
C ARG A 43 21.81 25.67 -28.01
N THR A 44 20.99 24.99 -27.23
CA THR A 44 19.87 25.62 -26.52
C THR A 44 19.60 24.88 -25.21
N ALA A 45 19.68 25.65 -24.12
CA ALA A 45 19.05 25.48 -22.81
C ALA A 45 18.91 24.05 -22.26
N ARG A 46 19.69 23.75 -21.21
CA ARG A 46 19.33 22.70 -20.24
C ARG A 46 18.04 23.12 -19.54
N SER A 47 16.89 22.77 -20.12
CA SER A 47 15.56 23.01 -19.57
C SER A 47 15.09 21.75 -18.85
N GLU A 48 15.08 21.80 -17.51
CA GLU A 48 14.10 21.22 -16.57
C GLU A 48 13.51 19.80 -16.77
N GLU A 49 14.01 18.97 -17.68
CA GLU A 49 13.54 17.60 -17.96
C GLU A 49 14.40 16.50 -17.29
N ASP A 50 15.34 16.87 -16.44
CA ASP A 50 16.25 15.91 -15.77
C ASP A 50 15.84 15.59 -14.32
N ARG A 51 14.59 15.91 -13.94
CA ARG A 51 14.03 15.57 -12.61
C ARG A 51 13.23 14.26 -12.63
N ASP A 52 12.68 13.89 -13.79
CA ASP A 52 11.99 12.60 -14.01
C ASP A 52 12.95 11.50 -14.50
N SER A 53 14.17 11.85 -14.95
CA SER A 53 15.23 10.88 -15.30
C SER A 53 15.83 10.16 -14.07
N LEU A 54 15.58 10.68 -12.87
CA LEU A 54 16.08 10.12 -11.62
C LEU A 54 15.20 8.95 -11.13
N TRP A 55 13.95 8.88 -11.57
CA TRP A 55 13.02 7.83 -11.20
C TRP A 55 12.92 6.79 -12.31
N ASP A 56 12.80 5.52 -11.91
CA ASP A 56 12.41 4.45 -12.82
C ASP A 56 10.94 4.62 -13.23
N ALA A 57 10.55 3.94 -14.30
CA ALA A 57 9.16 3.81 -14.67
C ALA A 57 8.35 3.23 -13.50
N TRP A 58 7.10 3.66 -13.38
CA TRP A 58 6.18 3.07 -12.43
C TRP A 58 5.97 1.60 -12.75
N GLY A 59 6.14 0.74 -11.74
CA GLY A 59 5.83 -0.67 -11.83
C GLY A 59 4.34 -0.92 -12.04
N SER A 60 4.01 -2.17 -12.35
CA SER A 60 2.63 -2.63 -12.41
C SER A 60 1.89 -2.36 -11.11
N TRP A 61 0.59 -2.16 -11.23
CA TRP A 61 -0.30 -2.05 -10.08
C TRP A 61 -0.37 -3.37 -9.32
N SER A 62 -0.38 -3.29 -7.98
CA SER A 62 -0.62 -4.42 -7.11
C SER A 62 -2.03 -4.96 -7.30
N GLU A 63 -2.27 -6.17 -6.78
CA GLU A 63 -3.63 -6.63 -6.57
C GLU A 63 -4.43 -5.64 -5.72
N CYS A 64 -5.73 -5.61 -5.93
CA CYS A 64 -6.61 -4.75 -5.16
C CYS A 64 -6.68 -5.27 -3.74
N SER A 65 -6.60 -4.38 -2.74
CA SER A 65 -6.73 -4.76 -1.34
C SER A 65 -8.08 -5.39 -1.00
N ARG A 66 -9.09 -5.18 -1.87
CA ARG A 66 -10.44 -5.72 -1.73
C ARG A 66 -10.99 -6.14 -3.09
N THR A 67 -11.85 -7.15 -3.09
CA THR A 67 -12.57 -7.63 -4.27
C THR A 67 -13.97 -7.03 -4.40
N CYS A 68 -14.44 -6.31 -3.38
CA CYS A 68 -15.72 -5.59 -3.36
C CYS A 68 -15.67 -4.36 -2.44
N GLY A 69 -16.67 -3.48 -2.54
CA GLY A 69 -16.90 -2.32 -1.68
C GLY A 69 -15.88 -1.21 -1.83
N GLY A 70 -15.09 -1.24 -2.90
CA GLY A 70 -13.95 -0.37 -3.10
C GLY A 70 -12.72 -0.78 -2.30
N GLY A 71 -11.58 -0.89 -2.97
CA GLY A 71 -10.27 -1.15 -2.39
C GLY A 71 -9.21 -0.20 -2.93
N ALA A 72 -7.97 -0.46 -2.54
CA ALA A 72 -6.81 0.30 -2.95
C ALA A 72 -5.78 -0.61 -3.61
N SER A 73 -5.16 -0.12 -4.67
CA SER A 73 -4.03 -0.75 -5.34
C SER A 73 -2.87 0.23 -5.37
N TYR A 74 -1.65 -0.26 -5.21
CA TYR A 74 -0.45 0.55 -5.18
C TYR A 74 0.48 0.22 -6.35
N SER A 75 1.27 1.20 -6.77
CA SER A 75 2.32 1.04 -7.77
C SER A 75 3.58 1.70 -7.22
N LEU A 76 4.70 0.99 -7.37
CA LEU A 76 6.00 1.39 -6.85
C LEU A 76 6.91 1.82 -7.99
N ARG A 77 7.82 2.75 -7.73
CA ARG A 77 8.94 3.09 -8.60
C ARG A 77 10.24 3.14 -7.81
N ARG A 78 11.36 2.88 -8.47
CA ARG A 78 12.69 2.91 -7.83
C ARG A 78 13.39 4.22 -8.14
N CYS A 79 14.18 4.72 -7.20
CA CYS A 79 15.09 5.82 -7.45
C CYS A 79 16.35 5.27 -8.13
N LEU A 80 16.64 5.73 -9.35
CA LEU A 80 17.80 5.32 -10.14
C LEU A 80 19.07 6.12 -9.77
N SER A 81 18.92 7.24 -9.06
CA SER A 81 20.03 8.12 -8.66
C SER A 81 20.61 7.82 -7.29
N SER A 82 21.92 8.01 -7.14
CA SER A 82 22.64 7.89 -5.86
C SER A 82 22.52 9.12 -4.95
N LYS A 83 21.98 10.24 -5.46
CA LYS A 83 22.00 11.55 -4.78
C LYS A 83 20.71 11.92 -4.05
N THR A 84 19.72 11.02 -3.99
CA THR A 84 18.32 11.19 -3.54
C THR A 84 17.36 11.62 -4.63
N CYS A 85 16.18 10.99 -4.65
CA CYS A 85 15.09 11.35 -5.56
C CYS A 85 14.01 12.11 -4.81
N GLU A 86 13.56 13.22 -5.39
CA GLU A 86 12.49 14.03 -4.84
C GLU A 86 11.11 13.45 -5.22
N GLY A 87 10.20 13.37 -4.25
CA GLY A 87 8.84 12.86 -4.44
C GLY A 87 8.60 11.45 -3.88
N ARG A 88 7.38 10.94 -4.08
CA ARG A 88 6.97 9.63 -3.54
C ARG A 88 7.45 8.49 -4.46
N ASN A 89 7.91 7.39 -3.85
CA ASN A 89 8.23 6.14 -4.54
C ASN A 89 7.02 5.20 -4.68
N ILE A 90 5.87 5.60 -4.14
CA ILE A 90 4.62 4.85 -4.14
C ILE A 90 3.46 5.77 -4.58
N ARG A 91 2.57 5.24 -5.41
CA ARG A 91 1.30 5.86 -5.77
C ARG A 91 0.16 4.88 -5.55
N TYR A 92 -1.03 5.40 -5.35
CA TYR A 92 -2.23 4.63 -5.07
C TYR A 92 -3.33 4.96 -6.06
N ARG A 93 -4.22 3.99 -6.28
CA ARG A 93 -5.49 4.19 -6.97
C ARG A 93 -6.58 3.40 -6.27
N THR A 94 -7.82 3.87 -6.41
CA THR A 94 -8.99 3.08 -6.06
C THR A 94 -9.15 1.94 -7.06
N CYS A 95 -9.62 0.80 -6.58
CA CYS A 95 -9.95 -0.36 -7.41
C CYS A 95 -11.21 -1.04 -6.85
N SER A 96 -11.75 -2.01 -7.58
CA SER A 96 -12.92 -2.79 -7.19
C SER A 96 -14.20 -1.97 -6.93
N ASN A 97 -14.91 -1.63 -8.00
CA ASN A 97 -16.15 -0.83 -7.94
C ASN A 97 -17.43 -1.66 -7.75
N VAL A 98 -17.31 -2.96 -7.45
CA VAL A 98 -18.46 -3.84 -7.21
C VAL A 98 -18.87 -3.70 -5.74
N ASP A 99 -20.16 -3.54 -5.46
CA ASP A 99 -20.65 -3.53 -4.09
C ASP A 99 -20.41 -4.86 -3.39
N CYS A 100 -20.12 -4.81 -2.08
CA CYS A 100 -19.97 -6.03 -1.32
C CYS A 100 -21.33 -6.68 -1.06
N PRO A 101 -21.38 -8.03 -1.09
CA PRO A 101 -22.57 -8.73 -0.64
C PRO A 101 -22.82 -8.43 0.84
N PRO A 102 -24.08 -8.43 1.31
CA PRO A 102 -24.42 -8.07 2.69
C PRO A 102 -23.66 -8.88 3.75
N GLU A 103 -23.29 -10.13 3.40
CA GLU A 103 -22.60 -11.07 4.27
C GLU A 103 -21.11 -10.74 4.44
N ALA A 104 -20.54 -9.89 3.57
CA ALA A 104 -19.14 -9.49 3.70
C ALA A 104 -18.87 -8.71 4.99
N GLY A 105 -19.89 -8.03 5.56
CA GLY A 105 -19.73 -7.25 6.78
C GLY A 105 -18.76 -6.06 6.64
N ASP A 106 -18.44 -5.42 7.76
CA ASP A 106 -17.52 -4.29 7.80
C ASP A 106 -16.05 -4.75 7.81
N PHE A 107 -15.26 -4.19 6.90
CA PHE A 107 -13.84 -4.51 6.77
C PHE A 107 -13.02 -4.06 7.99
N ARG A 108 -13.43 -2.99 8.69
CA ARG A 108 -12.79 -2.62 9.97
C ARG A 108 -13.14 -3.65 11.06
N ALA A 109 -14.38 -4.13 11.09
CA ALA A 109 -14.80 -5.19 12.01
C ALA A 109 -14.01 -6.48 11.81
N GLN A 110 -13.78 -6.90 10.56
CA GLN A 110 -12.96 -8.07 10.24
C GLN A 110 -11.52 -7.93 10.76
N GLN A 111 -10.94 -6.73 10.65
CA GLN A 111 -9.59 -6.48 11.16
C GLN A 111 -9.53 -6.56 12.69
N CYS A 112 -10.55 -6.07 13.41
CA CYS A 112 -10.63 -6.25 14.86
C CYS A 112 -10.84 -7.73 15.23
N SER A 113 -11.77 -8.43 14.56
CA SER A 113 -12.09 -9.83 14.90
C SER A 113 -10.94 -10.79 14.63
N ALA A 114 -10.02 -10.46 13.72
CA ALA A 114 -8.78 -11.20 13.51
C ALA A 114 -7.89 -11.26 14.76
N HIS A 115 -8.09 -10.38 15.74
CA HIS A 115 -7.38 -10.39 17.02
C HIS A 115 -8.10 -11.16 18.14
N ASN A 116 -9.26 -11.77 17.88
CA ASN A 116 -10.03 -12.50 18.91
C ASN A 116 -9.27 -13.74 19.42
N ASP A 117 -8.45 -14.35 18.58
CA ASP A 117 -7.62 -15.53 18.92
C ASP A 117 -6.27 -15.15 19.54
N VAL A 118 -6.03 -13.85 19.80
CA VAL A 118 -4.81 -13.34 20.43
C VAL A 118 -5.13 -12.80 21.82
N LYS A 119 -4.40 -13.29 22.84
CA LYS A 119 -4.57 -12.81 24.21
C LYS A 119 -4.05 -11.37 24.33
N TYR A 120 -4.89 -10.48 24.84
CA TYR A 120 -4.50 -9.16 25.29
C TYR A 120 -4.44 -9.15 26.81
N GLN A 121 -3.29 -8.82 27.37
CA GLN A 121 -3.05 -8.86 28.83
C GLN A 121 -3.46 -10.20 29.49
N GLY A 122 -3.27 -11.31 28.77
CA GLY A 122 -3.56 -12.67 29.26
C GLY A 122 -5.00 -13.15 29.05
N GLN A 123 -5.90 -12.31 28.56
CA GLN A 123 -7.30 -12.65 28.32
C GLN A 123 -7.67 -12.52 26.83
N PHE A 124 -8.61 -13.36 26.37
CA PHE A 124 -9.21 -13.23 25.06
C PHE A 124 -10.41 -12.29 25.14
N TYR A 125 -10.55 -11.45 24.13
CA TYR A 125 -11.67 -10.53 23.99
C TYR A 125 -12.30 -10.71 22.62
N GLU A 126 -13.60 -10.46 22.55
CA GLU A 126 -14.26 -10.24 21.28
C GLU A 126 -14.14 -8.76 20.94
N TRP A 127 -13.34 -8.45 19.91
CA TRP A 127 -13.02 -7.08 19.51
C TRP A 127 -14.04 -6.54 18.51
N LEU A 128 -14.59 -5.37 18.82
CA LEU A 128 -15.50 -4.61 17.99
C LEU A 128 -14.80 -3.35 17.45
N PRO A 129 -15.06 -2.94 16.20
CA PRO A 129 -14.39 -1.78 15.62
C PRO A 129 -14.86 -0.48 16.26
N VAL A 130 -13.92 0.40 16.55
CA VAL A 130 -14.21 1.81 16.85
C VAL A 130 -14.11 2.57 15.53
N SER A 131 -15.23 3.16 15.12
CA SER A 131 -15.35 3.96 13.89
C SER A 131 -15.44 5.45 14.21
N ASN A 132 -15.18 6.29 13.21
CA ASN A 132 -15.30 7.76 13.30
C ASN A 132 -14.42 8.40 14.39
N ASP A 133 -13.20 7.89 14.58
CA ASP A 133 -12.22 8.53 15.46
C ASP A 133 -11.81 9.91 14.90
N PRO A 134 -11.94 11.00 15.68
CA PRO A 134 -11.69 12.35 15.18
C PRO A 134 -10.20 12.65 14.99
N ASP A 135 -9.32 11.99 15.77
CA ASP A 135 -7.89 12.26 15.76
C ASP A 135 -7.17 11.37 14.74
N ASN A 136 -7.51 10.08 14.74
CA ASN A 136 -6.84 9.06 13.93
C ASN A 136 -7.87 8.07 13.34
N PRO A 137 -8.67 8.48 12.33
CA PRO A 137 -9.70 7.64 11.73
C PRO A 137 -9.16 6.37 11.03
N CYS A 138 -7.85 6.34 10.76
CA CYS A 138 -7.17 5.26 10.07
C CYS A 138 -6.29 4.39 10.96
N SER A 139 -6.28 4.58 12.28
CA SER A 139 -5.70 3.59 13.19
C SER A 139 -6.73 2.50 13.52
N LEU A 140 -6.26 1.29 13.84
CA LEU A 140 -7.13 0.17 14.18
C LEU A 140 -7.41 0.20 15.68
N LYS A 141 -8.41 0.99 16.08
CA LYS A 141 -8.93 1.00 17.45
C LYS A 141 -10.08 0.01 17.56
N CYS A 142 -10.00 -0.86 18.57
CA CYS A 142 -11.00 -1.88 18.84
C CYS A 142 -11.43 -1.83 20.30
N GLN A 143 -12.72 -2.01 20.53
CA GLN A 143 -13.33 -2.10 21.85
C GLN A 143 -13.62 -3.56 22.19
N ALA A 144 -13.28 -3.99 23.40
CA ALA A 144 -13.65 -5.31 23.89
C ALA A 144 -15.16 -5.37 24.19
N ARG A 145 -15.87 -6.34 23.61
CA ARG A 145 -17.31 -6.54 23.86
C ARG A 145 -17.56 -6.80 25.34
N GLY A 146 -18.47 -6.03 25.92
CA GLY A 146 -18.85 -6.16 27.33
C GLY A 146 -17.84 -5.58 28.33
N ALA A 147 -16.76 -4.94 27.86
CA ALA A 147 -15.80 -4.24 28.71
C ALA A 147 -15.64 -2.77 28.26
N ALA A 148 -15.35 -1.87 29.20
CA ALA A 148 -15.00 -0.48 28.91
C ALA A 148 -13.52 -0.35 28.51
N LEU A 149 -13.01 -1.27 27.69
CA LEU A 149 -11.63 -1.34 27.25
C LEU A 149 -11.56 -1.05 25.75
N VAL A 150 -10.92 0.06 25.39
CA VAL A 150 -10.62 0.44 24.01
C VAL A 150 -9.12 0.45 23.83
N VAL A 151 -8.63 -0.24 22.80
CA VAL A 151 -7.21 -0.43 22.53
C VAL A 151 -6.92 -0.17 21.07
N GLU A 152 -5.79 0.46 20.79
CA GLU A 152 -5.24 0.52 19.43
C GLU A 152 -4.45 -0.78 19.16
N LEU A 153 -5.03 -1.71 18.41
CA LEU A 153 -4.42 -3.01 18.10
C LEU A 153 -3.40 -2.92 16.96
N ALA A 154 -3.53 -1.91 16.08
CA ALA A 154 -2.55 -1.62 15.05
C ALA A 154 -2.50 -0.12 14.72
N PRO A 155 -1.32 0.42 14.36
CA PRO A 155 -1.15 1.85 14.06
C PRO A 155 -1.90 2.29 12.80
N LYS A 156 -2.21 1.35 11.91
CA LYS A 156 -3.00 1.59 10.71
C LYS A 156 -3.89 0.42 10.38
N VAL A 157 -5.09 0.72 9.89
CA VAL A 157 -5.95 -0.24 9.19
C VAL A 157 -5.36 -0.59 7.82
N LEU A 158 -5.84 -1.69 7.24
CA LEU A 158 -5.52 -2.10 5.87
C LEU A 158 -6.01 -1.05 4.86
N ASP A 159 -5.23 -0.86 3.81
CA ASP A 159 -5.52 0.12 2.77
C ASP A 159 -6.88 -0.19 2.09
N GLY A 160 -7.73 0.82 1.91
CA GLY A 160 -9.10 0.66 1.39
C GLY A 160 -10.18 0.44 2.46
N THR A 161 -9.81 0.43 3.74
CA THR A 161 -10.79 0.55 4.85
C THR A 161 -11.37 1.95 4.85
N ARG A 162 -12.69 2.09 5.02
CA ARG A 162 -13.34 3.42 5.09
C ARG A 162 -12.84 4.20 6.30
N CYS A 163 -12.53 5.49 6.16
CA CYS A 163 -12.15 6.31 7.32
C CYS A 163 -13.36 6.54 8.24
N TYR A 164 -14.48 6.92 7.63
CA TYR A 164 -15.72 7.28 8.29
C TYR A 164 -16.87 6.43 7.74
N THR A 165 -17.92 6.22 8.54
CA THR A 165 -19.09 5.44 8.12
C THR A 165 -19.91 6.15 7.05
N GLU A 166 -19.94 7.49 7.10
CA GLU A 166 -20.79 8.33 6.24
C GLU A 166 -20.12 8.74 4.91
N SER A 167 -18.84 8.42 4.72
CA SER A 167 -18.10 8.82 3.52
C SER A 167 -17.52 7.63 2.76
N LEU A 168 -17.23 7.85 1.47
CA LEU A 168 -16.50 6.91 0.62
C LEU A 168 -14.98 7.05 0.76
N ASP A 169 -14.52 7.85 1.72
CA ASP A 169 -13.09 8.12 1.93
C ASP A 169 -12.41 6.92 2.56
N MET A 170 -11.17 6.67 2.15
CA MET A 170 -10.46 5.46 2.46
C MET A 170 -9.13 5.73 3.11
N CYS A 171 -8.78 4.89 4.07
CA CYS A 171 -7.48 4.85 4.67
C CYS A 171 -6.48 4.28 3.67
N ILE A 172 -5.43 5.05 3.38
CA ILE A 172 -4.34 4.71 2.48
C ILE A 172 -3.04 5.12 3.15
N SER A 173 -2.17 4.14 3.43
CA SER A 173 -0.93 4.34 4.17
C SER A 173 -1.15 5.03 5.54
N GLY A 174 -2.27 4.73 6.21
CA GLY A 174 -2.62 5.32 7.51
C GLY A 174 -3.19 6.74 7.45
N LEU A 175 -3.38 7.31 6.25
CA LEU A 175 -3.99 8.63 6.07
C LEU A 175 -5.36 8.49 5.42
N CYS A 176 -6.32 9.31 5.85
CA CYS A 176 -7.62 9.34 5.21
C CYS A 176 -7.54 10.08 3.87
N GLN A 177 -7.82 9.37 2.78
CA GLN A 177 -7.81 9.91 1.42
C GLN A 177 -9.23 10.06 0.89
N VAL A 178 -9.53 11.26 0.39
CA VAL A 178 -10.84 11.55 -0.21
C VAL A 178 -10.99 10.81 -1.53
N ARG A 179 -12.07 10.04 -1.68
CA ARG A 179 -12.40 9.44 -2.97
C ARG A 179 -13.00 10.53 -3.86
N ARG A 180 -12.19 11.11 -4.74
CA ARG A 180 -12.59 12.15 -5.72
C ARG A 180 -13.57 11.68 -6.81
N GLU A 181 -14.23 10.53 -6.63
CA GLU A 181 -15.32 10.08 -7.52
C GLU A 181 -16.70 10.54 -7.02
N ALA A 182 -16.82 11.07 -5.80
CA ALA A 182 -18.12 11.52 -5.25
C ALA A 182 -18.63 12.85 -5.85
N LEU A 183 -17.85 13.55 -6.68
CA LEU A 183 -18.27 14.82 -7.31
C LEU A 183 -18.94 14.65 -8.69
N LEU A 184 -19.06 13.42 -9.20
CA LEU A 184 -19.65 13.15 -10.52
C LEU A 184 -21.11 12.63 -10.49
N CYS A 185 -21.69 12.37 -9.31
CA CYS A 185 -23.07 11.84 -9.22
C CYS A 185 -24.14 12.86 -8.81
N HIS A 186 -23.82 14.17 -8.70
CA HIS A 186 -24.80 15.20 -8.33
C HIS A 186 -25.20 16.17 -9.45
N PHE A 187 -24.74 15.95 -10.69
CA PHE A 187 -25.20 16.67 -11.87
C PHE A 187 -25.59 15.69 -12.98
N CYS A 188 -26.79 15.12 -12.85
CA CYS A 188 -27.60 14.62 -13.96
C CYS A 188 -29.01 15.17 -13.79
#